data_AF-A0A8H4L5Y8-F1
#
_entry.id   AF-A0A8H4L5Y8-F1
#
_cell.length_a   1.000
_cell.length_b   1.000
_cell.length_c   1.000
_cell.angle_alpha   90.00
_cell.angle_beta   90.00
_cell.angle_gamma   90.00
#
_symmetry.space_group_name_H-M   'P 1'
#
loop_
_entity.id
_entity.type
_entity.pdbx_description
1 polymer ?
#
loop_
_entity_poly.entity_id
_entity_poly.type
_entity_poly.pdbx_seq_one_letter_code
_entity_poly.pdbx_strand_id
1 'polypeptide(L)'
;MSDTASNGNGNGHPTVVVPETTYPESRVLIIGTGGTICMQQGPDGLQPTDNFLVNAMAPRPPFNDGSESITLNAIRDGEKIQIESLRTPPTAYERHVRYGIIEFNPLLDSSSIEAHDWDAMAACVEENYHLFDGFVILHGTDSLAYTASALSFMMENLGKPVILTGSQSPIFSLQSDGVDNLLGSLIIAGTFTIPEVCLFFHHRLYRGNRSAKVSATEFEAFASPNSEPLAKVNGLGITVNWPLILRPTTIAKFHITKNLDTTHVACLRVFPGIKPEMIDAVLHLPDLRGLILETFGMGNIPGGSDGRLTQIIKAAVARGLVVVNVSQCVNGFVSPVYAPGTVLGRAGVIFGLDLTAEAALTKLSYLLAQPNLSTKDINEKLSRSLRGEMTEIAHQSFSHPSGSLDFAAAHLTTGETAFSALGYAIENGELGLVKQLLQGEGAQLLKQSDYAGNTAVHLAAVAGSTEILLELLQRGASVHERNKANHSPLFVAIKSGKEPCAQLLRVAGAHLAEEERENMPGYVTPKYGGRARKFCPTLRSMLLRHHKKYI
;
A
#
# COMPACT_ATOMS: atom_id res chain seq x y z
N MET A 1 66.99 -21.13 -36.94
CA MET A 1 65.94 -22.03 -37.44
C MET A 1 64.70 -21.79 -36.60
N SER A 2 63.69 -21.15 -37.22
CA SER A 2 62.23 -21.27 -37.02
C SER A 2 61.70 -21.68 -35.63
N ASP A 3 60.99 -20.78 -34.94
CA ASP A 3 59.49 -20.73 -34.83
C ASP A 3 59.05 -21.40 -33.51
N THR A 4 58.11 -20.93 -32.68
CA THR A 4 56.86 -20.16 -32.87
C THR A 4 56.39 -19.59 -31.52
N ALA A 5 55.56 -18.54 -31.59
CA ALA A 5 54.83 -17.93 -30.48
C ALA A 5 53.61 -18.75 -30.04
N SER A 6 53.22 -18.65 -28.76
CA SER A 6 51.84 -18.91 -28.32
C SER A 6 51.39 -17.87 -27.28
N ASN A 7 50.25 -17.24 -27.60
CA ASN A 7 49.54 -16.24 -26.82
C ASN A 7 48.85 -16.87 -25.60
N GLY A 8 48.99 -16.24 -24.44
CA GLY A 8 48.13 -16.45 -23.28
C GLY A 8 47.62 -15.10 -22.77
N ASN A 9 46.59 -14.55 -23.44
CA ASN A 9 45.94 -13.31 -23.04
C ASN A 9 44.84 -13.66 -22.02
N GLY A 10 45.21 -13.73 -20.74
CA GLY A 10 44.26 -13.88 -19.63
C GLY A 10 43.60 -12.54 -19.32
N ASN A 11 42.47 -12.24 -19.97
CA ASN A 11 41.56 -11.18 -19.52
C ASN A 11 40.81 -11.64 -18.27
N GLY A 12 41.49 -11.64 -17.13
CA GLY A 12 40.84 -11.62 -15.83
C GLY A 12 40.27 -10.22 -15.62
N HIS A 13 38.97 -10.03 -15.85
CA HIS A 13 38.28 -8.88 -15.30
C HIS A 13 38.50 -8.90 -13.77
N PRO A 14 38.98 -7.80 -13.16
CA PRO A 14 39.07 -7.74 -11.71
C PRO A 14 37.65 -7.85 -11.17
N THR A 15 37.29 -9.02 -10.63
CA THR A 15 36.13 -9.16 -9.76
C THR A 15 36.39 -8.21 -8.60
N VAL A 16 35.70 -7.06 -8.61
CA VAL A 16 35.66 -6.16 -7.47
C VAL A 16 35.02 -6.97 -6.35
N VAL A 17 35.85 -7.51 -5.47
CA VAL A 17 35.39 -8.18 -4.26
C VAL A 17 34.81 -7.09 -3.38
N VAL A 18 33.50 -6.89 -3.48
CA VAL A 18 32.75 -6.07 -2.52
C VAL A 18 32.94 -6.74 -1.16
N PRO A 19 33.38 -6.01 -0.11
CA PRO A 19 33.51 -6.61 1.22
C PRO A 19 32.16 -7.21 1.62
N GLU A 20 32.14 -8.48 2.03
CA GLU A 20 30.92 -9.07 2.59
C GLU A 20 30.53 -8.28 3.84
N THR A 21 29.49 -7.45 3.72
CA THR A 21 28.92 -6.72 4.85
C THR A 21 27.96 -7.63 5.61
N THR A 22 28.01 -7.60 6.94
CA THR A 22 27.12 -8.37 7.82
C THR A 22 25.74 -7.72 8.01
N TYR A 23 25.31 -6.89 7.07
CA TYR A 23 24.05 -6.18 7.15
C TYR A 23 22.85 -7.12 7.01
N PRO A 24 21.74 -6.88 7.73
CA PRO A 24 20.56 -7.70 7.61
C PRO A 24 19.96 -7.63 6.20
N GLU A 25 19.36 -8.74 5.81
CA GLU A 25 18.69 -8.89 4.52
C GLU A 25 17.18 -8.73 4.71
N SER A 26 16.55 -8.02 3.77
CA SER A 26 15.10 -7.96 3.59
C SER A 26 14.71 -8.73 2.34
N ARG A 27 13.53 -9.35 2.34
CA ARG A 27 13.03 -10.12 1.21
C ARG A 27 11.90 -9.39 0.53
N VAL A 28 12.04 -9.11 -0.76
CA VAL A 28 11.00 -8.46 -1.57
C VAL A 28 10.58 -9.36 -2.72
N LEU A 29 9.28 -9.52 -2.93
CA LEU A 29 8.76 -10.23 -4.10
C LEU A 29 8.42 -9.23 -5.20
N ILE A 30 8.99 -9.44 -6.38
CA ILE A 30 8.55 -8.76 -7.60
C ILE A 30 7.44 -9.59 -8.25
N ILE A 31 6.33 -8.95 -8.61
CA ILE A 31 5.24 -9.53 -9.38
C ILE A 31 5.26 -8.85 -10.74
N GLY A 32 5.70 -9.57 -11.77
CA GLY A 32 5.79 -9.07 -13.14
C GLY A 32 4.48 -9.27 -13.87
N THR A 33 3.68 -8.21 -14.06
CA THR A 33 2.40 -8.30 -14.79
C THR A 33 2.50 -7.78 -16.23
N GLY A 34 3.60 -7.11 -16.57
CA GLY A 34 3.90 -6.62 -17.92
C GLY A 34 4.20 -5.13 -17.96
N GLY A 35 3.68 -4.46 -19.00
CA GLY A 35 3.97 -3.05 -19.27
C GLY A 35 5.32 -2.77 -19.91
N THR A 36 5.51 -1.53 -20.33
CA THR A 36 6.71 -1.04 -21.06
C THR A 36 8.02 -1.41 -20.38
N ILE A 37 8.07 -1.42 -19.05
CA ILE A 37 9.28 -1.77 -18.30
C ILE A 37 9.81 -3.17 -18.64
N CYS A 38 8.92 -4.11 -18.93
CA CYS A 38 9.23 -5.50 -19.27
C CYS A 38 9.31 -5.75 -20.79
N MET A 39 9.22 -4.73 -21.64
CA MET A 39 9.18 -4.91 -23.10
C MET A 39 10.55 -4.76 -23.76
N GLN A 40 10.74 -5.34 -24.95
CA GLN A 40 11.88 -5.10 -25.83
C GLN A 40 11.42 -4.73 -27.23
N GLN A 41 12.31 -4.11 -28.01
CA GLN A 41 12.03 -3.79 -29.40
C GLN A 41 11.95 -5.08 -30.22
N GLY A 42 10.78 -5.35 -30.79
CA GLY A 42 10.52 -6.43 -31.73
C GLY A 42 10.13 -5.90 -33.12
N PRO A 43 9.86 -6.81 -34.08
CA PRO A 43 9.48 -6.47 -35.45
C PRO A 43 8.17 -5.69 -35.54
N ASP A 44 7.23 -5.92 -34.62
CA ASP A 44 5.91 -5.27 -34.59
C ASP A 44 5.80 -4.15 -33.53
N GLY A 45 6.95 -3.63 -33.08
CA GLY A 45 7.01 -2.64 -31.99
C GLY A 45 7.48 -3.27 -30.67
N LEU A 46 7.13 -2.65 -29.54
CA LEU A 46 7.50 -3.15 -28.22
C LEU A 46 6.72 -4.43 -27.89
N GLN A 47 7.43 -5.49 -27.46
CA GLN A 47 6.85 -6.78 -27.12
C GLN A 47 7.34 -7.22 -25.73
N PRO A 48 6.50 -7.89 -24.91
CA PRO A 48 6.93 -8.40 -23.62
C PRO A 48 8.11 -9.37 -23.73
N THR A 49 8.99 -9.37 -22.73
CA THR A 49 10.16 -10.26 -22.66
C THR A 49 10.12 -11.10 -21.39
N ASP A 50 10.27 -12.41 -21.55
CA ASP A 50 10.34 -13.37 -20.44
C ASP A 50 11.74 -13.37 -19.77
N ASN A 51 11.81 -13.97 -18.57
CA ASN A 51 13.03 -14.07 -17.77
C ASN A 51 13.58 -12.69 -17.38
N PHE A 52 12.71 -11.79 -16.94
CA PHE A 52 13.07 -10.42 -16.58
C PHE A 52 14.20 -10.35 -15.53
N LEU A 53 14.23 -11.27 -14.56
CA LEU A 53 15.30 -11.33 -13.55
C LEU A 53 16.68 -11.50 -14.20
N VAL A 54 16.82 -12.43 -15.14
CA VAL A 54 18.08 -12.76 -15.80
C VAL A 54 18.46 -11.71 -16.83
N ASN A 55 17.49 -11.27 -17.64
CA ASN A 55 17.76 -10.41 -18.79
C ASN A 55 17.84 -8.92 -18.41
N ALA A 56 16.98 -8.47 -17.48
CA ALA A 56 16.91 -7.06 -17.08
C ALA A 56 17.68 -6.78 -15.79
N MET A 57 17.71 -7.69 -14.81
CA MET A 57 18.21 -7.34 -13.48
C MET A 57 19.64 -7.81 -13.24
N ALA A 58 19.91 -9.10 -13.46
CA ALA A 58 21.21 -9.72 -13.19
C ALA A 58 22.44 -8.99 -13.81
N PRO A 59 22.37 -8.42 -15.03
CA PRO A 59 23.53 -7.76 -15.65
C PRO A 59 23.84 -6.37 -15.09
N ARG A 60 22.96 -5.81 -14.23
CA ARG A 60 23.05 -4.42 -13.76
C ARG A 60 23.58 -4.39 -12.32
N PRO A 61 24.77 -3.79 -12.07
CA PRO A 61 25.35 -3.74 -10.72
C PRO A 61 24.45 -3.14 -9.62
N PRO A 62 23.58 -2.14 -9.87
CA PRO A 62 22.67 -1.63 -8.84
C PRO A 62 21.65 -2.67 -8.32
N PHE A 63 21.38 -3.70 -9.13
CA PHE A 63 20.41 -4.75 -8.83
C PHE A 63 21.05 -6.05 -8.35
N ASN A 64 22.36 -6.22 -8.57
CA ASN A 64 23.07 -7.45 -8.31
C ASN A 64 24.48 -7.14 -7.78
N ASP A 65 24.73 -7.46 -6.52
CA ASP A 65 26.05 -7.33 -5.89
C ASP A 65 27.03 -8.46 -6.22
N GLY A 66 26.60 -9.45 -7.00
CA GLY A 66 27.42 -10.60 -7.41
C GLY A 66 27.54 -11.70 -6.34
N SER A 67 26.77 -11.62 -5.25
CA SER A 67 26.68 -12.70 -4.27
C SER A 67 26.04 -13.96 -4.84
N GLU A 68 26.28 -15.10 -4.20
CA GLU A 68 25.69 -16.38 -4.61
C GLU A 68 24.16 -16.27 -4.64
N SER A 69 23.57 -16.70 -5.77
CA SER A 69 22.12 -16.75 -5.90
C SER A 69 21.59 -17.90 -5.05
N ILE A 70 20.69 -17.57 -4.13
CA ILE A 70 19.94 -18.56 -3.34
C ILE A 70 18.52 -18.67 -3.88
N THR A 71 17.89 -19.84 -3.73
CA THR A 71 16.47 -19.97 -4.06
C THR A 71 15.60 -19.46 -2.92
N LEU A 72 14.53 -18.75 -3.27
CA LEU A 72 13.50 -18.31 -2.33
C LEU A 72 12.26 -19.18 -2.48
N ASN A 73 11.64 -19.51 -1.35
CA ASN A 73 10.30 -20.09 -1.34
C ASN A 73 9.29 -19.03 -1.79
N ALA A 74 8.41 -19.39 -2.72
CA ALA A 74 7.25 -18.59 -3.08
C ALA A 74 6.03 -19.50 -3.32
N ILE A 75 4.86 -18.90 -3.45
CA ILE A 75 3.61 -19.58 -3.75
C ILE A 75 3.03 -18.98 -5.03
N ARG A 76 2.61 -19.85 -5.95
CA ARG A 76 1.91 -19.48 -7.18
C ARG A 76 0.71 -20.40 -7.34
N ASP A 77 -0.47 -19.81 -7.43
CA ASP A 77 -1.74 -20.54 -7.61
C ASP A 77 -1.95 -21.63 -6.53
N GLY A 78 -1.54 -21.32 -5.29
CA GLY A 78 -1.59 -22.24 -4.15
C GLY A 78 -0.48 -23.31 -4.10
N GLU A 79 0.39 -23.40 -5.10
CA GLU A 79 1.51 -24.34 -5.13
C GLU A 79 2.82 -23.69 -4.65
N LYS A 80 3.61 -24.43 -3.86
CA LYS A 80 4.93 -23.97 -3.43
C LYS A 80 5.92 -24.13 -4.57
N ILE A 81 6.60 -23.04 -4.90
CA ILE A 81 7.65 -22.99 -5.91
C ILE A 81 8.96 -22.47 -5.31
N GLN A 82 10.06 -22.74 -5.99
CA GLN A 82 11.37 -22.13 -5.73
C GLN A 82 11.65 -21.12 -6.84
N ILE A 83 12.01 -19.90 -6.48
CA ILE A 83 12.39 -18.86 -7.43
C ILE A 83 13.85 -18.47 -7.21
N GLU A 84 14.57 -18.19 -8.28
CA GLU A 84 15.91 -17.60 -8.20
C GLU A 84 15.85 -16.21 -7.57
N SER A 85 16.94 -15.81 -6.91
CA SER A 85 17.03 -14.49 -6.30
C SER A 85 18.31 -13.76 -6.64
N LEU A 86 18.21 -12.43 -6.61
CA LEU A 86 19.33 -11.51 -6.66
C LEU A 86 19.36 -10.68 -5.38
N ARG A 87 20.51 -10.09 -5.08
CA ARG A 87 20.69 -9.20 -3.93
C ARG A 87 21.28 -7.87 -4.38
N THR A 88 20.69 -6.77 -3.91
CA THR A 88 21.24 -5.45 -4.15
C THR A 88 22.54 -5.24 -3.38
N PRO A 89 23.42 -4.33 -3.83
CA PRO A 89 24.46 -3.78 -2.97
C PRO A 89 23.87 -3.20 -1.66
N PRO A 90 24.69 -3.00 -0.62
CA PRO A 90 24.25 -2.38 0.61
C PRO A 90 23.57 -1.04 0.36
N THR A 91 22.37 -0.88 0.90
CA THR A 91 21.66 0.40 0.87
C THR A 91 22.29 1.39 1.85
N ALA A 92 21.97 2.68 1.70
CA ALA A 92 22.35 3.72 2.67
C ALA A 92 21.74 3.52 4.08
N TYR A 93 20.88 2.51 4.24
CA TYR A 93 20.20 2.16 5.49
C TYR A 93 20.76 0.91 6.15
N GLU A 94 22.01 0.52 5.80
CA GLU A 94 22.70 -0.62 6.41
C GLU A 94 21.91 -1.94 6.24
N ARG A 95 21.31 -2.14 5.05
CA ARG A 95 20.55 -3.35 4.69
C ARG A 95 20.84 -3.80 3.28
N HIS A 96 20.69 -5.10 3.03
CA HIS A 96 20.53 -5.65 1.69
C HIS A 96 19.05 -5.92 1.35
N VAL A 97 18.71 -5.82 0.07
CA VAL A 97 17.42 -6.26 -0.45
C VAL A 97 17.66 -7.49 -1.32
N ARG A 98 17.22 -8.65 -0.86
CA ARG A 98 17.13 -9.86 -1.68
C ARG A 98 15.74 -9.96 -2.26
N TYR A 99 15.67 -10.26 -3.55
CA TYR A 99 14.39 -10.32 -4.24
C TYR A 99 14.38 -11.41 -5.30
N GLY A 100 13.19 -11.95 -5.54
CA GLY A 100 12.89 -12.84 -6.66
C GLY A 100 11.67 -12.33 -7.42
N ILE A 101 11.35 -12.96 -8.55
CA ILE A 101 10.22 -12.56 -9.39
C ILE A 101 9.25 -13.72 -9.63
N ILE A 102 7.95 -13.41 -9.64
CA ILE A 102 6.92 -14.23 -10.25
C ILE A 102 6.39 -13.47 -11.47
N GLU A 103 6.60 -14.03 -12.67
CA GLU A 103 6.10 -13.49 -13.93
C GLU A 103 4.73 -14.10 -14.25
N PHE A 104 3.76 -13.23 -14.49
CA PHE A 104 2.44 -13.63 -14.99
C PHE A 104 2.55 -14.04 -16.45
N ASN A 105 1.69 -14.97 -16.87
CA ASN A 105 1.66 -15.45 -18.23
C ASN A 105 0.20 -15.45 -18.73
N PRO A 106 -0.13 -14.67 -19.77
CA PRO A 106 0.75 -13.76 -20.50
C PRO A 106 1.13 -12.51 -19.68
N LEU A 107 2.25 -11.86 -20.05
CA LEU A 107 2.51 -10.48 -19.65
C LEU A 107 1.57 -9.56 -20.43
N LEU A 108 0.94 -8.61 -19.75
CA LEU A 108 -0.12 -7.78 -20.32
C LEU A 108 0.36 -6.35 -20.62
N ASP A 109 -0.20 -5.78 -21.69
CA ASP A 109 -0.32 -4.34 -21.82
C ASP A 109 -1.36 -3.84 -20.81
N SER A 110 -1.06 -2.77 -20.07
CA SER A 110 -1.95 -2.25 -19.04
C SER A 110 -3.32 -1.80 -19.56
N SER A 111 -3.43 -1.44 -20.85
CA SER A 111 -4.71 -1.11 -21.48
C SER A 111 -5.67 -2.31 -21.58
N SER A 112 -5.15 -3.54 -21.45
CA SER A 112 -5.92 -4.79 -21.49
C SER A 112 -6.20 -5.38 -20.10
N ILE A 113 -5.81 -4.69 -19.03
CA ILE A 113 -6.03 -5.17 -17.65
C ILE A 113 -7.49 -5.01 -17.25
N GLU A 114 -8.04 -6.09 -16.69
CA GLU A 114 -9.42 -6.19 -16.24
C GLU A 114 -9.51 -6.51 -14.73
N ALA A 115 -10.73 -6.55 -14.21
CA ALA A 115 -11.02 -6.84 -12.79
C ALA A 115 -10.41 -8.17 -12.29
N HIS A 116 -10.42 -9.21 -13.13
CA HIS A 116 -9.90 -10.52 -12.76
C HIS A 116 -8.36 -10.53 -12.64
N ASP A 117 -7.66 -9.65 -13.35
CA ASP A 117 -6.21 -9.48 -13.22
C ASP A 117 -5.86 -8.84 -11.87
N TRP A 118 -6.68 -7.89 -11.39
CA TRP A 118 -6.53 -7.33 -10.04
C TRP A 118 -6.71 -8.40 -8.97
N ASP A 119 -7.67 -9.31 -9.13
CA ASP A 119 -7.85 -10.45 -8.23
C ASP A 119 -6.62 -11.36 -8.21
N ALA A 120 -6.01 -11.62 -9.36
CA ALA A 120 -4.78 -12.42 -9.47
C ALA A 120 -3.59 -11.73 -8.80
N MET A 121 -3.41 -10.41 -9.00
CA MET A 121 -2.36 -9.63 -8.34
C MET A 121 -2.52 -9.62 -6.82
N ALA A 122 -3.74 -9.37 -6.33
CA ALA A 122 -4.05 -9.36 -4.91
C ALA A 122 -3.84 -10.75 -4.28
N ALA A 123 -4.26 -11.82 -4.97
CA ALA A 123 -4.07 -13.20 -4.52
C ALA A 123 -2.58 -13.57 -4.43
N CYS A 124 -1.78 -13.18 -5.43
CA CYS A 124 -0.33 -13.41 -5.40
C CYS A 124 0.33 -12.76 -4.17
N VAL A 125 -0.07 -11.53 -3.82
CA VAL A 125 0.40 -10.85 -2.59
C VAL A 125 -0.06 -11.59 -1.34
N GLU A 126 -1.32 -12.01 -1.25
CA GLU A 126 -1.86 -12.75 -0.10
C GLU A 126 -1.18 -14.09 0.13
N GLU A 127 -0.99 -14.87 -0.93
CA GLU A 127 -0.33 -16.18 -0.88
C GLU A 127 1.12 -16.06 -0.40
N ASN A 128 1.82 -15.00 -0.81
CA ASN A 128 3.22 -14.76 -0.48
C ASN A 128 3.44 -13.87 0.75
N TYR A 129 2.36 -13.41 1.40
CA TYR A 129 2.42 -12.40 2.46
C TYR A 129 3.29 -12.77 3.65
N HIS A 130 3.42 -14.07 3.95
CA HIS A 130 4.23 -14.58 5.05
C HIS A 130 5.70 -14.87 4.70
N LEU A 131 6.07 -14.80 3.42
CA LEU A 131 7.39 -15.17 2.92
C LEU A 131 8.27 -13.95 2.62
N PHE A 132 7.67 -12.79 2.34
CA PHE A 132 8.37 -11.58 1.93
C PHE A 132 8.03 -10.40 2.82
N ASP A 133 8.97 -9.49 3.06
CA ASP A 133 8.82 -8.28 3.87
C ASP A 133 8.10 -7.14 3.10
N GLY A 134 8.13 -7.16 1.77
CA GLY A 134 7.46 -6.19 0.90
C GLY A 134 7.23 -6.72 -0.52
N PHE A 135 6.45 -5.98 -1.31
CA PHE A 135 6.03 -6.36 -2.66
C PHE A 135 6.23 -5.22 -3.64
N VAL A 136 6.73 -5.55 -4.84
CA VAL A 136 6.81 -4.63 -5.98
C VAL A 136 6.04 -5.24 -7.15
N ILE A 137 5.09 -4.50 -7.72
CA ILE A 137 4.31 -4.94 -8.88
C ILE A 137 4.76 -4.13 -10.09
N LEU A 138 5.32 -4.80 -11.10
CA LEU A 138 5.69 -4.19 -12.38
C LEU A 138 4.46 -4.13 -13.27
N HIS A 139 4.11 -2.91 -13.69
CA HIS A 139 2.85 -2.65 -14.36
C HIS A 139 3.03 -1.62 -15.50
N GLY A 140 2.21 -1.71 -16.55
CA GLY A 140 2.17 -0.69 -17.61
C GLY A 140 1.56 0.61 -17.12
N THR A 141 1.98 1.75 -17.68
CA THR A 141 1.64 3.05 -17.08
C THR A 141 0.19 3.48 -17.37
N ASP A 142 -0.47 2.98 -18.41
CA ASP A 142 -1.77 3.51 -18.86
C ASP A 142 -2.92 3.29 -17.87
N SER A 143 -2.97 2.14 -17.20
CA SER A 143 -3.99 1.84 -16.19
C SER A 143 -3.43 1.70 -14.77
N LEU A 144 -2.15 2.06 -14.56
CA LEU A 144 -1.46 1.85 -13.28
C LEU A 144 -2.19 2.50 -12.09
N ALA A 145 -2.70 3.72 -12.26
CA ALA A 145 -3.46 4.43 -11.22
C ALA A 145 -4.79 3.73 -10.87
N TYR A 146 -5.46 3.12 -11.85
CA TYR A 146 -6.64 2.29 -11.63
C TYR A 146 -6.29 1.04 -10.83
N THR A 147 -5.25 0.31 -11.22
CA THR A 147 -4.79 -0.89 -10.49
C THR A 147 -4.36 -0.54 -9.07
N ALA A 148 -3.58 0.52 -8.88
CA ALA A 148 -3.17 0.97 -7.55
C ALA A 148 -4.37 1.32 -6.66
N SER A 149 -5.41 1.93 -7.24
CA SER A 149 -6.66 2.25 -6.54
C SER A 149 -7.46 0.99 -6.20
N ALA A 150 -7.64 0.07 -7.15
CA ALA A 150 -8.35 -1.19 -6.96
C ALA A 150 -7.71 -2.04 -5.86
N LEU A 151 -6.40 -2.29 -5.96
CA LEU A 151 -5.65 -3.07 -4.98
C LEU A 151 -5.70 -2.42 -3.59
N SER A 152 -5.70 -1.08 -3.51
CA SER A 152 -5.84 -0.37 -2.23
C SER A 152 -7.14 -0.70 -1.50
N PHE A 153 -8.26 -0.83 -2.21
CA PHE A 153 -9.54 -1.23 -1.61
C PHE A 153 -9.59 -2.72 -1.30
N MET A 154 -9.08 -3.56 -2.21
CA MET A 154 -9.07 -5.02 -2.08
C MET A 154 -8.22 -5.50 -0.90
N MET A 155 -7.11 -4.82 -0.61
CA MET A 155 -6.14 -5.19 0.42
C MET A 155 -6.54 -4.63 1.79
N GLU A 156 -7.12 -5.45 2.65
CA GLU A 156 -7.58 -5.05 3.98
C GLU A 156 -6.58 -5.44 5.07
N ASN A 157 -6.38 -4.54 6.04
CA ASN A 157 -5.40 -4.72 7.11
C ASN A 157 -3.98 -4.98 6.59
N LEU A 158 -3.62 -4.32 5.49
CA LEU A 158 -2.28 -4.34 4.93
C LEU A 158 -1.29 -3.79 5.97
N GLY A 159 -0.20 -4.51 6.18
CA GLY A 159 0.85 -4.22 7.17
C GLY A 159 2.25 -4.08 6.56
N LYS A 160 2.38 -4.27 5.24
CA LYS A 160 3.63 -4.28 4.46
C LYS A 160 3.48 -3.43 3.21
N PRO A 161 4.59 -2.88 2.66
CA PRO A 161 4.53 -2.10 1.43
C PRO A 161 4.16 -2.97 0.22
N VAL A 162 3.22 -2.46 -0.57
CA VAL A 162 2.89 -2.96 -1.91
C VAL A 162 3.09 -1.80 -2.88
N ILE A 163 4.16 -1.82 -3.65
CA ILE A 163 4.56 -0.69 -4.50
C ILE A 163 4.35 -1.07 -5.96
N LEU A 164 3.45 -0.37 -6.63
CA LEU A 164 3.33 -0.43 -8.08
C LEU A 164 4.36 0.51 -8.71
N THR A 165 5.01 0.04 -9.76
CA THR A 165 5.91 0.85 -10.56
C THR A 165 5.93 0.38 -12.01
N GLY A 166 6.55 1.17 -12.87
CA GLY A 166 6.64 0.93 -14.30
C GLY A 166 7.67 1.86 -14.92
N SER A 167 7.62 2.04 -16.23
CA SER A 167 8.49 2.98 -16.92
C SER A 167 7.85 3.51 -18.20
N GLN A 168 8.29 4.68 -18.63
CA GLN A 168 7.94 5.24 -19.93
C GLN A 168 8.84 4.69 -21.03
N SER A 169 10.08 4.32 -20.71
CA SER A 169 11.00 3.63 -21.63
C SER A 169 11.37 2.26 -21.09
N PRO A 170 11.45 1.21 -21.93
CA PRO A 170 11.78 -0.12 -21.45
C PRO A 170 13.11 -0.16 -20.71
N ILE A 171 13.23 -1.02 -19.69
CA ILE A 171 14.46 -1.08 -18.89
C ILE A 171 15.69 -1.49 -19.72
N PHE A 172 15.45 -2.14 -20.86
CA PHE A 172 16.46 -2.58 -21.82
C PHE A 172 17.00 -1.44 -22.70
N SER A 173 16.31 -0.30 -22.75
CA SER A 173 16.78 0.88 -23.48
C SER A 173 17.97 1.54 -22.77
N LEU A 174 18.89 2.12 -23.55
CA LEU A 174 20.06 2.83 -23.03
C LEU A 174 19.68 3.97 -22.07
N GLN A 175 18.67 4.74 -22.43
CA GLN A 175 18.09 5.78 -21.61
C GLN A 175 16.70 5.33 -21.17
N SER A 176 16.57 4.97 -19.90
CA SER A 176 15.32 4.47 -19.32
C SER A 176 15.15 4.95 -17.89
N ASP A 177 13.93 5.38 -17.57
CA ASP A 177 13.47 5.65 -16.21
C ASP A 177 13.19 4.36 -15.41
N GLY A 178 13.10 3.21 -16.08
CA GLY A 178 12.77 1.92 -15.46
C GLY A 178 13.81 1.43 -14.46
N VAL A 179 15.09 1.77 -14.64
CA VAL A 179 16.15 1.42 -13.69
C VAL A 179 15.92 2.12 -12.35
N ASP A 180 15.74 3.43 -12.36
CA ASP A 180 15.58 4.23 -11.14
C ASP A 180 14.23 3.96 -10.45
N ASN A 181 13.16 3.81 -11.24
CA ASN A 181 11.83 3.49 -10.73
C ASN A 181 11.82 2.13 -10.02
N LEU A 182 12.40 1.09 -10.62
CA LEU A 182 12.45 -0.24 -10.03
C LEU A 182 13.38 -0.29 -8.81
N LEU A 183 14.57 0.31 -8.90
CA LEU A 183 15.52 0.33 -7.80
C LEU A 183 14.97 1.07 -6.58
N GLY A 184 14.36 2.24 -6.79
CA GLY A 184 13.71 3.00 -5.72
C GLY A 184 12.57 2.20 -5.06
N SER A 185 11.77 1.49 -5.87
CA SER A 185 10.70 0.63 -5.37
C SER A 185 11.23 -0.51 -4.49
N LEU A 186 12.31 -1.19 -4.91
CA LEU A 186 12.94 -2.26 -4.13
C LEU A 186 13.52 -1.75 -2.82
N ILE A 187 14.24 -0.63 -2.85
CA ILE A 187 14.82 -0.04 -1.64
C ILE A 187 13.71 0.35 -0.67
N ILE A 188 12.65 1.00 -1.14
CA ILE A 188 11.54 1.40 -0.27
C ILE A 188 10.85 0.18 0.32
N ALA A 189 10.50 -0.81 -0.50
CA ALA A 189 9.79 -2.02 -0.07
C ALA A 189 10.59 -2.88 0.90
N GLY A 190 11.93 -2.95 0.75
CA GLY A 190 12.82 -3.72 1.63
C GLY A 190 13.25 -2.98 2.91
N THR A 191 13.09 -1.65 2.96
CA THR A 191 13.62 -0.84 4.05
C THR A 191 12.55 -0.27 4.98
N PHE A 192 11.42 0.21 4.43
CA PHE A 192 10.42 0.95 5.20
C PHE A 192 9.10 0.19 5.30
N THR A 193 8.59 0.05 6.52
CA THR A 193 7.26 -0.51 6.75
C THR A 193 6.18 0.55 6.48
N ILE A 194 5.89 0.77 5.19
CA ILE A 194 4.80 1.64 4.70
C ILE A 194 3.62 0.74 4.34
N PRO A 195 2.61 0.56 5.21
CA PRO A 195 1.59 -0.48 5.04
C PRO A 195 0.44 -0.02 4.12
N GLU A 196 0.80 0.43 2.92
CA GLU A 196 -0.12 0.98 1.93
C GLU A 196 0.19 0.45 0.53
N VAL A 197 -0.84 0.44 -0.32
CA VAL A 197 -0.65 0.29 -1.76
C VAL A 197 -0.19 1.63 -2.31
N CYS A 198 1.02 1.65 -2.86
CA CYS A 198 1.73 2.85 -3.28
C CYS A 198 2.03 2.83 -4.78
N LEU A 199 2.28 4.00 -5.36
CA LEU A 199 2.81 4.17 -6.70
C LEU A 199 4.17 4.88 -6.59
N PHE A 200 5.24 4.27 -7.09
CA PHE A 200 6.55 4.91 -7.13
C PHE A 200 6.95 5.28 -8.56
N PHE A 201 7.17 6.58 -8.80
CA PHE A 201 7.63 7.11 -10.08
C PHE A 201 8.44 8.39 -9.86
N HIS A 202 9.51 8.57 -10.65
CA HIS A 202 10.31 9.80 -10.69
C HIS A 202 10.66 10.33 -9.29
N HIS A 203 11.31 9.48 -8.49
CA HIS A 203 11.80 9.79 -7.14
C HIS A 203 10.72 10.16 -6.11
N ARG A 204 9.44 9.89 -6.39
CA ARG A 204 8.33 10.15 -5.46
C ARG A 204 7.50 8.89 -5.26
N LEU A 205 7.19 8.61 -4.00
CA LEU A 205 6.23 7.57 -3.59
C LEU A 205 4.89 8.24 -3.29
N TYR A 206 3.86 7.89 -4.04
CA TYR A 206 2.50 8.38 -3.85
C TYR A 206 1.65 7.31 -3.19
N ARG A 207 0.61 7.74 -2.45
CA ARG A 207 -0.50 6.86 -2.10
C ARG A 207 -1.19 6.44 -3.41
N GLY A 208 -1.31 5.13 -3.65
CA GLY A 208 -1.77 4.61 -4.94
C GLY A 208 -3.14 5.16 -5.36
N ASN A 209 -4.10 5.13 -4.44
CA ASN A 209 -5.47 5.64 -4.65
C ASN A 209 -5.61 7.19 -4.65
N ARG A 210 -4.49 7.93 -4.66
CA ARG A 210 -4.43 9.38 -4.82
C ARG A 210 -3.72 9.80 -6.11
N SER A 211 -3.18 8.83 -6.85
CA SER A 211 -2.37 9.06 -8.03
C SER A 211 -3.22 9.10 -9.30
N ALA A 212 -2.73 9.84 -10.30
CA ALA A 212 -3.27 9.88 -11.65
C ALA A 212 -2.13 10.05 -12.66
N LYS A 213 -2.28 9.50 -13.86
CA LYS A 213 -1.33 9.71 -14.96
C LYS A 213 -1.57 11.10 -15.56
N VAL A 214 -0.57 11.96 -15.49
CA VAL A 214 -0.66 13.37 -15.92
C VAL A 214 0.17 13.68 -17.17
N SER A 215 1.09 12.80 -17.55
CA SER A 215 1.86 12.91 -18.78
C SER A 215 1.97 11.57 -19.50
N ALA A 216 1.87 11.62 -20.82
CA ALA A 216 2.08 10.48 -21.70
C ALA A 216 3.53 10.34 -22.18
N THR A 217 4.36 11.38 -22.00
CA THR A 217 5.70 11.47 -22.59
C THR A 217 6.81 11.72 -21.57
N GLU A 218 6.54 12.53 -20.54
CA GLU A 218 7.54 12.88 -19.52
C GLU A 218 7.80 11.70 -18.57
N PHE A 219 9.03 11.61 -18.04
CA PHE A 219 9.36 10.63 -16.99
C PHE A 219 8.61 10.91 -15.68
N GLU A 220 8.26 12.17 -15.41
CA GLU A 220 7.29 12.54 -14.36
C GLU A 220 5.86 12.26 -14.85
N ALA A 221 5.57 10.99 -15.17
CA ALA A 221 4.31 10.57 -15.77
C ALA A 221 3.10 10.65 -14.82
N PHE A 222 3.34 10.58 -13.50
CA PHE A 222 2.30 10.52 -12.47
C PHE A 222 2.41 11.65 -11.46
N ALA A 223 1.25 12.10 -10.99
CA ALA A 223 1.12 13.05 -9.90
C ALA A 223 0.09 12.58 -8.86
N SER A 224 0.13 13.19 -7.68
CA SER A 224 -0.88 13.05 -6.62
C SER A 224 -1.38 14.46 -6.27
N PRO A 225 -2.34 15.00 -7.02
CA PRO A 225 -2.63 16.43 -7.03
C PRO A 225 -3.28 16.95 -5.75
N ASN A 226 -4.00 16.11 -5.01
CA ASN A 226 -4.72 16.47 -3.78
C ASN A 226 -4.11 15.83 -2.52
N SER A 227 -2.94 15.20 -2.62
CA SER A 227 -2.24 14.61 -1.48
C SER A 227 -0.72 14.70 -1.69
N GLU A 228 0.01 15.14 -0.68
CA GLU A 228 1.47 15.12 -0.70
C GLU A 228 2.02 13.70 -0.90
N PRO A 229 3.22 13.55 -1.51
CA PRO A 229 3.90 12.26 -1.58
C PRO A 229 4.18 11.68 -0.20
N LEU A 230 4.02 10.36 -0.08
CA LEU A 230 4.33 9.57 1.12
C LEU A 230 5.83 9.49 1.37
N ALA A 231 6.65 9.52 0.31
CA ALA A 231 8.10 9.63 0.42
C ALA A 231 8.71 10.35 -0.79
N LYS A 232 9.86 10.98 -0.58
CA LYS A 232 10.65 11.65 -1.63
C LYS A 232 12.08 11.13 -1.57
N VAL A 233 12.65 10.79 -2.73
CA VAL A 233 14.05 10.39 -2.88
C VAL A 233 14.84 11.60 -3.38
N ASN A 234 15.96 11.90 -2.75
CA ASN A 234 16.86 12.97 -3.14
C ASN A 234 18.32 12.55 -2.88
N GLY A 235 19.29 13.46 -3.12
CA GLY A 235 20.71 13.17 -2.92
C GLY A 235 21.13 12.84 -1.48
N LEU A 236 20.27 13.05 -0.48
CA LEU A 236 20.51 12.71 0.92
C LEU A 236 19.87 11.36 1.33
N GLY A 237 19.10 10.74 0.43
CA GLY A 237 18.36 9.51 0.69
C GLY A 237 16.85 9.67 0.54
N ILE A 238 16.10 8.85 1.28
CA ILE A 238 14.64 8.72 1.21
C ILE A 238 14.06 9.35 2.46
N THR A 239 13.25 10.38 2.27
CA THR A 239 12.50 11.03 3.35
C THR A 239 11.05 10.57 3.30
N VAL A 240 10.62 9.80 4.30
CA VAL A 240 9.23 9.35 4.44
C VAL A 240 8.43 10.38 5.24
N ASN A 241 7.27 10.78 4.72
CA ASN A 241 6.31 11.64 5.40
C ASN A 241 5.43 10.80 6.33
N TRP A 242 6.03 10.33 7.42
CA TRP A 242 5.39 9.46 8.41
C TRP A 242 4.02 9.95 8.90
N PRO A 243 3.78 11.25 9.15
CA PRO A 243 2.45 11.76 9.51
C PRO A 243 1.33 11.41 8.51
N LEU A 244 1.63 11.25 7.21
CA LEU A 244 0.64 10.89 6.19
C LEU A 244 0.36 9.39 6.12
N ILE A 245 1.28 8.54 6.58
CA ILE A 245 1.17 7.09 6.48
C ILE A 245 0.01 6.59 7.33
N LEU A 246 -0.92 5.88 6.70
CA LEU A 246 -2.04 5.22 7.35
C LEU A 246 -1.60 3.83 7.82
N ARG A 247 -2.10 3.41 8.98
CA ARG A 247 -1.86 2.07 9.54
C ARG A 247 -3.17 1.43 9.94
N PRO A 248 -3.35 0.11 9.74
CA PRO A 248 -4.55 -0.57 10.22
C PRO A 248 -4.67 -0.48 11.73
N THR A 249 -5.84 -0.08 12.22
CA THR A 249 -6.18 -0.06 13.65
C THR A 249 -6.99 -1.28 14.08
N THR A 250 -7.44 -2.09 13.12
CA THR A 250 -8.16 -3.33 13.36
C THR A 250 -7.18 -4.45 13.73
N ILE A 251 -7.53 -5.22 14.77
CA ILE A 251 -6.77 -6.41 15.16
C ILE A 251 -7.20 -7.59 14.29
N ALA A 252 -6.65 -7.63 13.07
CA ALA A 252 -6.93 -8.67 12.10
C ALA A 252 -5.69 -8.98 11.26
N LYS A 253 -5.69 -10.16 10.64
CA LYS A 253 -4.69 -10.49 9.64
C LYS A 253 -5.00 -9.76 8.33
N PHE A 254 -3.94 -9.51 7.56
CA PHE A 254 -4.06 -9.16 6.16
C PHE A 254 -4.95 -10.18 5.44
N HIS A 255 -5.88 -9.69 4.65
CA HIS A 255 -6.68 -10.49 3.74
C HIS A 255 -7.12 -9.65 2.55
N ILE A 256 -7.54 -10.33 1.49
CA ILE A 256 -8.06 -9.66 0.30
C ILE A 256 -9.57 -9.86 0.14
N THR A 257 -10.24 -8.85 -0.39
CA THR A 257 -11.58 -8.99 -0.96
C THR A 257 -11.45 -9.11 -2.48
N LYS A 258 -11.96 -10.22 -3.03
CA LYS A 258 -11.97 -10.51 -4.49
C LYS A 258 -13.27 -10.08 -5.17
N ASN A 259 -13.30 -10.19 -6.50
CA ASN A 259 -14.45 -9.92 -7.38
C ASN A 259 -14.86 -8.45 -7.41
N LEU A 260 -13.88 -7.55 -7.51
CA LEU A 260 -14.13 -6.12 -7.76
C LEU A 260 -14.61 -5.95 -9.20
N ASP A 261 -15.91 -6.16 -9.42
CA ASP A 261 -16.51 -6.13 -10.75
C ASP A 261 -16.81 -4.70 -11.23
N THR A 262 -16.12 -4.28 -12.29
CA THR A 262 -16.27 -2.96 -12.91
C THR A 262 -17.36 -2.90 -13.97
N THR A 263 -17.92 -4.03 -14.42
CA THR A 263 -18.91 -4.08 -15.50
C THR A 263 -20.21 -3.34 -15.17
N HIS A 264 -20.49 -3.13 -13.88
CA HIS A 264 -21.68 -2.47 -13.37
C HIS A 264 -21.52 -0.96 -13.13
N VAL A 265 -20.35 -0.38 -13.45
CA VAL A 265 -20.06 1.04 -13.23
C VAL A 265 -19.57 1.68 -14.52
N ALA A 266 -20.18 2.80 -14.89
CA ALA A 266 -19.74 3.61 -16.03
C ALA A 266 -19.05 4.89 -15.55
N CYS A 267 -18.10 5.39 -16.34
CA CYS A 267 -17.55 6.74 -16.20
C CYS A 267 -18.01 7.60 -17.39
N LEU A 268 -18.53 8.80 -17.12
CA LEU A 268 -18.97 9.72 -18.16
C LEU A 268 -18.49 11.13 -17.89
N ARG A 269 -17.83 11.71 -18.89
CA ARG A 269 -17.32 13.08 -18.87
C ARG A 269 -18.30 14.06 -19.51
N VAL A 270 -18.71 15.05 -18.72
CA VAL A 270 -19.57 16.15 -19.17
C VAL A 270 -18.78 17.10 -20.07
N PHE A 271 -19.35 17.55 -21.19
CA PHE A 271 -18.73 18.57 -22.05
C PHE A 271 -19.78 19.63 -22.46
N PRO A 272 -19.35 20.85 -22.83
CA PRO A 272 -20.29 21.90 -23.21
C PRO A 272 -21.16 21.44 -24.39
N GLY A 273 -22.48 21.48 -24.20
CA GLY A 273 -23.45 21.00 -25.20
C GLY A 273 -23.76 19.50 -25.14
N ILE A 274 -23.31 18.77 -24.11
CA ILE A 274 -23.73 17.38 -23.91
C ILE A 274 -25.26 17.28 -23.83
N LYS A 275 -25.81 16.34 -24.59
CA LYS A 275 -27.25 16.15 -24.71
C LYS A 275 -27.77 15.28 -23.55
N PRO A 276 -28.88 15.64 -22.89
CA PRO A 276 -29.44 14.81 -21.81
C PRO A 276 -29.69 13.36 -22.22
N GLU A 277 -30.05 13.11 -23.48
CA GLU A 277 -30.31 11.78 -24.03
C GLU A 277 -29.07 10.88 -24.03
N MET A 278 -27.86 11.45 -24.12
CA MET A 278 -26.61 10.69 -24.05
C MET A 278 -26.41 10.09 -22.67
N ILE A 279 -26.67 10.88 -21.63
CA ILE A 279 -26.56 10.43 -20.23
C ILE A 279 -27.72 9.49 -19.89
N ASP A 280 -28.92 9.79 -20.40
CA ASP A 280 -30.09 8.93 -20.24
C ASP A 280 -29.87 7.53 -20.81
N ALA A 281 -29.25 7.43 -22.00
CA ALA A 281 -28.94 6.14 -22.61
C ALA A 281 -27.99 5.29 -21.74
N VAL A 282 -26.95 5.91 -21.18
CA VAL A 282 -26.02 5.22 -20.26
C VAL A 282 -26.75 4.77 -19.00
N LEU A 283 -27.56 5.63 -18.38
CA LEU A 283 -28.32 5.33 -17.16
C LEU A 283 -29.40 4.25 -17.33
N HIS A 284 -29.67 3.83 -18.57
CA HIS A 284 -30.60 2.73 -18.90
C HIS A 284 -29.88 1.49 -19.45
N LEU A 285 -28.54 1.44 -19.44
CA LEU A 285 -27.82 0.22 -19.75
C LEU A 285 -28.24 -0.90 -18.78
N PRO A 286 -28.42 -2.13 -19.30
CA PRO A 286 -28.78 -3.26 -18.46
C PRO A 286 -27.70 -3.48 -17.40
N ASP A 287 -28.13 -3.83 -16.18
CA ASP A 287 -27.27 -4.15 -15.05
C ASP A 287 -26.34 -3.02 -14.55
N LEU A 288 -26.48 -1.78 -15.06
CA LEU A 288 -25.74 -0.63 -14.54
C LEU A 288 -26.23 -0.31 -13.13
N ARG A 289 -25.30 -0.30 -12.16
CA ARG A 289 -25.57 0.02 -10.76
C ARG A 289 -24.95 1.35 -10.33
N GLY A 290 -23.92 1.80 -11.03
CA GLY A 290 -23.16 3.00 -10.67
C GLY A 290 -22.79 3.88 -11.86
N LEU A 291 -22.71 5.20 -11.64
CA LEU A 291 -22.18 6.16 -12.60
C LEU A 291 -21.20 7.13 -11.91
N ILE A 292 -19.96 7.17 -12.38
CA ILE A 292 -19.01 8.25 -12.09
C ILE A 292 -19.25 9.35 -13.13
N LEU A 293 -19.71 10.51 -12.67
CA LEU A 293 -19.98 11.66 -13.50
C LEU A 293 -18.85 12.68 -13.31
N GLU A 294 -17.99 12.83 -14.31
CA GLU A 294 -16.94 13.84 -14.31
C GLU A 294 -17.51 15.19 -14.77
N THR A 295 -17.56 16.16 -13.87
CA THR A 295 -18.21 17.47 -14.08
C THR A 295 -17.24 18.64 -14.07
N PHE A 296 -17.71 19.84 -14.40
CA PHE A 296 -16.85 21.02 -14.51
C PHE A 296 -16.49 21.60 -13.15
N GLY A 297 -15.21 21.98 -13.00
CA GLY A 297 -14.73 22.73 -11.84
C GLY A 297 -15.10 22.05 -10.53
N MET A 298 -15.79 22.76 -9.64
CA MET A 298 -16.18 22.25 -8.32
C MET A 298 -17.44 21.35 -8.32
N GLY A 299 -17.84 20.75 -9.44
CA GLY A 299 -18.98 19.82 -9.45
C GLY A 299 -20.16 20.21 -10.33
N ASN A 300 -19.99 21.11 -11.32
CA ASN A 300 -21.10 21.75 -12.01
C ASN A 300 -21.51 21.05 -13.32
N ILE A 301 -22.82 20.96 -13.55
CA ILE A 301 -23.40 20.48 -14.81
C ILE A 301 -24.29 21.54 -15.48
N PRO A 302 -24.50 21.47 -16.82
CA PRO A 302 -25.45 22.34 -17.52
C PRO A 302 -26.91 22.13 -17.08
N GLY A 303 -27.73 23.18 -17.18
CA GLY A 303 -29.19 23.08 -17.11
C GLY A 303 -29.86 23.43 -15.76
N GLY A 304 -29.10 23.65 -14.67
CA GLY A 304 -29.66 24.09 -13.39
C GLY A 304 -30.65 23.12 -12.73
N SER A 305 -31.42 23.58 -11.74
CA SER A 305 -32.35 22.76 -10.93
C SER A 305 -33.41 22.04 -11.73
N ASP A 306 -33.98 22.72 -12.72
CA ASP A 306 -35.15 22.25 -13.46
C ASP A 306 -34.79 21.74 -14.86
N GLY A 307 -33.50 21.68 -15.18
CA GLY A 307 -33.00 21.16 -16.45
C GLY A 307 -33.30 19.67 -16.62
N ARG A 308 -33.58 19.28 -17.87
CA ARG A 308 -33.84 17.87 -18.24
C ARG A 308 -32.75 16.92 -17.78
N LEU A 309 -31.48 17.37 -17.79
CA LEU A 309 -30.35 16.57 -17.35
C LEU A 309 -30.42 16.19 -15.86
N THR A 310 -30.68 17.19 -15.01
CA THR A 310 -30.90 16.99 -13.57
C THR A 310 -32.06 16.03 -13.30
N GLN A 311 -33.17 16.16 -14.05
CA GLN A 311 -34.33 15.29 -13.90
C GLN A 311 -34.02 13.82 -14.21
N ILE A 312 -33.25 13.57 -15.27
CA ILE A 312 -32.84 12.22 -15.66
C ILE A 312 -31.93 11.60 -14.58
N ILE A 313 -30.96 12.36 -14.06
CA ILE A 313 -30.09 11.90 -12.98
C ILE A 313 -30.90 11.59 -11.71
N LYS A 314 -31.82 12.49 -11.33
CA LYS A 314 -32.72 12.29 -10.19
C LYS A 314 -33.58 11.03 -10.36
N ALA A 315 -34.06 10.76 -11.57
CA ALA A 315 -34.83 9.56 -11.88
C ALA A 315 -33.97 8.29 -11.74
N ALA A 316 -32.71 8.31 -12.18
CA ALA A 316 -31.79 7.19 -12.01
C ALA A 316 -31.47 6.91 -10.54
N VAL A 317 -31.20 7.94 -9.73
CA VAL A 317 -31.01 7.78 -8.29
C VAL A 317 -32.25 7.20 -7.62
N ALA A 318 -33.45 7.65 -8.04
CA ALA A 318 -34.72 7.09 -7.54
C ALA A 318 -34.93 5.61 -7.93
N ARG A 319 -34.30 5.12 -9.01
CA ARG A 319 -34.25 3.69 -9.37
C ARG A 319 -33.21 2.89 -8.56
N GLY A 320 -32.41 3.56 -7.73
CA GLY A 320 -31.39 2.93 -6.89
C GLY A 320 -29.98 2.94 -7.47
N LEU A 321 -29.73 3.62 -8.60
CA LEU A 321 -28.38 3.81 -9.13
C LEU A 321 -27.58 4.75 -8.22
N VAL A 322 -26.31 4.41 -8.00
CA VAL A 322 -25.38 5.25 -7.26
C VAL A 322 -24.66 6.18 -8.22
N VAL A 323 -24.89 7.48 -8.11
CA VAL A 323 -24.22 8.49 -8.96
C VAL A 323 -23.23 9.25 -8.11
N VAL A 324 -21.96 9.27 -8.54
CA VAL A 324 -20.85 9.96 -7.87
C VAL A 324 -20.36 11.10 -8.77
N ASN A 325 -20.34 12.31 -8.25
CA ASN A 325 -19.84 13.50 -8.93
C ASN A 325 -18.35 13.70 -8.61
N VAL A 326 -17.51 13.68 -9.64
CA VAL A 326 -16.06 13.91 -9.56
C VAL A 326 -15.70 15.09 -10.46
N SER A 327 -14.65 15.84 -10.12
CA SER A 327 -14.20 16.95 -10.95
C SER A 327 -13.39 16.44 -12.14
N GLN A 328 -13.52 17.12 -13.29
CA GLN A 328 -12.61 16.97 -14.42
C GLN A 328 -11.23 17.61 -14.18
N CYS A 329 -11.14 18.50 -13.19
CA CYS A 329 -9.91 19.18 -12.85
C CYS A 329 -8.97 18.22 -12.12
N VAL A 330 -7.69 18.25 -12.48
CA VAL A 330 -6.65 17.41 -11.87
C VAL A 330 -6.49 17.75 -10.38
N ASN A 331 -6.59 19.02 -10.00
CA ASN A 331 -6.53 19.48 -8.60
C ASN A 331 -7.87 20.11 -8.20
N GLY A 332 -8.25 19.92 -6.94
CA GLY A 332 -9.42 20.53 -6.32
C GLY A 332 -10.40 19.49 -5.77
N PHE A 333 -11.59 19.96 -5.40
CA PHE A 333 -12.64 19.12 -4.83
C PHE A 333 -14.03 19.54 -5.32
N VAL A 334 -14.94 18.57 -5.38
CA VAL A 334 -16.36 18.79 -5.62
C VAL A 334 -17.01 19.33 -4.36
N SER A 335 -17.81 20.40 -4.50
CA SER A 335 -18.44 21.09 -3.39
C SER A 335 -19.79 21.68 -3.78
N PRO A 336 -20.79 21.67 -2.87
CA PRO A 336 -22.10 22.23 -3.16
C PRO A 336 -22.16 23.77 -3.22
N VAL A 337 -21.04 24.49 -3.10
CA VAL A 337 -21.02 25.97 -2.99
C VAL A 337 -21.77 26.67 -4.13
N TYR A 338 -21.78 26.10 -5.34
CA TYR A 338 -22.53 26.64 -6.48
C TYR A 338 -23.90 25.98 -6.65
N ALA A 339 -24.89 26.75 -7.11
CA ALA A 339 -26.26 26.29 -7.29
C ALA A 339 -26.38 24.99 -8.13
N PRO A 340 -25.64 24.80 -9.25
CA PRO A 340 -25.68 23.54 -10.02
C PRO A 340 -25.17 22.32 -9.23
N GLY A 341 -24.13 22.48 -8.40
CA GLY A 341 -23.63 21.42 -7.51
C GLY A 341 -24.61 21.08 -6.38
N THR A 342 -25.20 22.10 -5.72
CA THR A 342 -26.26 21.90 -4.71
C THR A 342 -27.45 21.12 -5.27
N VAL A 343 -27.84 21.40 -6.52
CA VAL A 343 -28.93 20.72 -7.21
C VAL A 343 -28.66 19.22 -7.36
N LEU A 344 -27.45 18.82 -7.75
CA LEU A 344 -27.06 17.43 -7.85
C LEU A 344 -27.12 16.72 -6.48
N GLY A 345 -26.62 17.37 -5.43
CA GLY A 345 -26.73 16.84 -4.07
C GLY A 345 -28.18 16.61 -3.64
N ARG A 346 -29.09 17.53 -3.96
CA ARG A 346 -30.54 17.37 -3.71
C ARG A 346 -31.19 16.28 -4.56
N ALA A 347 -30.62 15.96 -5.72
CA ALA A 347 -31.04 14.82 -6.54
C ALA A 347 -30.54 13.47 -6.00
N GLY A 348 -29.72 13.47 -4.93
CA GLY A 348 -29.15 12.29 -4.30
C GLY A 348 -27.83 11.83 -4.92
N VAL A 349 -27.17 12.69 -5.72
CA VAL A 349 -25.81 12.45 -6.20
C VAL A 349 -24.81 12.65 -5.07
N ILE A 350 -23.86 11.73 -4.95
CA ILE A 350 -22.79 11.77 -3.95
C ILE A 350 -21.67 12.67 -4.47
N PHE A 351 -21.13 13.53 -3.62
CA PHE A 351 -19.93 14.28 -3.97
C PHE A 351 -18.68 13.45 -3.68
N GLY A 352 -17.91 13.18 -4.72
CA GLY A 352 -16.62 12.49 -4.60
C GLY A 352 -15.53 13.33 -3.95
N LEU A 353 -15.82 14.57 -3.54
CA LEU A 353 -14.85 15.52 -2.97
C LEU A 353 -13.61 15.62 -3.86
N ASP A 354 -12.43 15.28 -3.33
CA ASP A 354 -11.13 15.35 -3.99
C ASP A 354 -10.64 13.99 -4.55
N LEU A 355 -11.54 13.01 -4.71
CA LEU A 355 -11.26 11.74 -5.38
C LEU A 355 -10.72 11.96 -6.80
N THR A 356 -9.76 11.13 -7.20
CA THR A 356 -9.45 10.93 -8.62
C THR A 356 -10.55 10.10 -9.29
N ALA A 357 -10.65 10.15 -10.62
CA ALA A 357 -11.64 9.35 -11.35
C ALA A 357 -11.37 7.85 -11.19
N GLU A 358 -10.09 7.47 -11.16
CA GLU A 358 -9.59 6.11 -10.93
C GLU A 358 -10.06 5.59 -9.57
N ALA A 359 -9.81 6.36 -8.50
CA ALA A 359 -10.21 5.98 -7.15
C ALA A 359 -11.73 5.95 -6.99
N ALA A 360 -12.46 6.87 -7.62
CA ALA A 360 -13.92 6.90 -7.56
C ALA A 360 -14.55 5.66 -8.22
N LEU A 361 -14.08 5.29 -9.42
CA LEU A 361 -14.50 4.08 -10.12
C LEU A 361 -14.24 2.84 -9.27
N THR A 362 -13.00 2.63 -8.82
CA THR A 362 -12.64 1.41 -8.09
C THR A 362 -13.29 1.34 -6.72
N LYS A 363 -13.49 2.48 -6.04
CA LYS A 363 -14.19 2.54 -4.74
C LYS A 363 -15.65 2.15 -4.89
N LEU A 364 -16.33 2.67 -5.90
CA LEU A 364 -17.73 2.33 -6.17
C LEU A 364 -17.88 0.85 -6.56
N SER A 365 -17.02 0.35 -7.44
CA SER A 365 -17.01 -1.06 -7.82
C SER A 365 -16.73 -1.98 -6.63
N TYR A 366 -15.77 -1.63 -5.77
CA TYR A 366 -15.51 -2.36 -4.51
C TYR A 366 -16.74 -2.41 -3.61
N LEU A 367 -17.41 -1.27 -3.38
CA LEU A 367 -18.59 -1.22 -2.52
C LEU A 367 -19.80 -1.97 -3.13
N LEU A 368 -19.94 -2.00 -4.44
CA LEU A 368 -20.98 -2.76 -5.14
C LEU A 368 -20.72 -4.27 -5.15
N ALA A 369 -19.46 -4.69 -4.99
CA ALA A 369 -19.06 -6.09 -4.85
C ALA A 369 -19.24 -6.62 -3.42
N GLN A 370 -19.31 -5.73 -2.42
CA GLN A 370 -19.49 -6.13 -1.03
C GLN A 370 -20.89 -6.72 -0.78
N PRO A 371 -20.98 -7.91 -0.15
CA PRO A 371 -22.27 -8.55 0.08
C PRO A 371 -23.06 -7.79 1.15
N ASN A 372 -24.39 -7.74 0.98
CA ASN A 372 -25.35 -7.19 1.94
C ASN A 372 -25.23 -5.68 2.23
N LEU A 373 -24.54 -4.90 1.38
CA LEU A 373 -24.63 -3.44 1.47
C LEU A 373 -25.89 -2.93 0.76
N SER A 374 -26.70 -2.16 1.47
CA SER A 374 -27.78 -1.40 0.85
C SER A 374 -27.21 -0.19 0.09
N THR A 375 -27.98 0.39 -0.84
CA THR A 375 -27.62 1.65 -1.49
C THR A 375 -27.30 2.75 -0.47
N LYS A 376 -28.00 2.77 0.68
CA LYS A 376 -27.73 3.72 1.75
C LYS A 376 -26.35 3.50 2.37
N ASP A 377 -25.97 2.26 2.66
CA ASP A 377 -24.66 1.93 3.22
C ASP A 377 -23.53 2.28 2.26
N ILE A 378 -23.75 2.03 0.96
CA ILE A 378 -22.82 2.41 -0.11
C ILE A 378 -22.66 3.93 -0.15
N ASN A 379 -23.75 4.70 -0.11
CA ASN A 379 -23.70 6.16 -0.12
C ASN A 379 -22.93 6.72 1.09
N GLU A 380 -23.17 6.16 2.27
CA GLU A 380 -22.47 6.56 3.51
C GLU A 380 -20.96 6.24 3.43
N LYS A 381 -20.59 5.05 2.96
CA LYS A 381 -19.18 4.64 2.81
C LYS A 381 -18.45 5.37 1.68
N LEU A 382 -19.13 5.72 0.58
CA LEU A 382 -18.55 6.53 -0.50
C LEU A 382 -18.16 7.93 -0.03
N SER A 383 -18.92 8.48 0.92
CA SER A 383 -18.71 9.84 1.44
C SER A 383 -17.60 9.94 2.49
N ARG A 384 -16.93 8.83 2.83
CA ARG A 384 -15.87 8.75 3.85
C ARG A 384 -14.60 8.13 3.31
N SER A 385 -13.46 8.50 3.87
CA SER A 385 -12.17 7.91 3.51
C SER A 385 -12.07 6.47 4.00
N LEU A 386 -11.93 5.51 3.09
CA LEU A 386 -11.79 4.08 3.45
C LEU A 386 -10.33 3.64 3.50
N ARG A 387 -9.50 4.26 2.66
CA ARG A 387 -8.09 3.92 2.41
C ARG A 387 -7.22 5.17 2.21
N GLY A 388 -7.69 6.34 2.66
CA GLY A 388 -6.96 7.59 2.51
C GLY A 388 -7.09 8.24 1.14
N GLU A 389 -8.01 7.76 0.29
CA GLU A 389 -8.26 8.18 -1.09
C GLU A 389 -8.92 9.56 -1.20
N MET A 390 -9.55 10.02 -0.12
CA MET A 390 -10.25 11.31 -0.08
C MET A 390 -10.01 12.04 1.23
N THR A 391 -10.07 13.36 1.17
CA THR A 391 -9.96 14.26 2.31
C THR A 391 -11.37 14.62 2.78
N GLU A 392 -11.74 14.14 3.96
CA GLU A 392 -13.03 14.47 4.54
C GLU A 392 -13.09 15.96 4.89
N ILE A 393 -14.22 16.61 4.62
CA ILE A 393 -14.45 18.00 5.03
C ILE A 393 -14.63 18.00 6.55
N ALA A 394 -13.54 18.15 7.28
CA ALA A 394 -13.58 18.41 8.71
C ALA A 394 -13.96 19.87 8.95
N HIS A 395 -15.12 20.12 9.58
CA HIS A 395 -15.35 21.42 10.21
C HIS A 395 -14.33 21.58 11.33
N GLN A 396 -13.54 22.67 11.30
CA GLN A 396 -12.61 22.98 12.37
C GLN A 396 -13.37 23.06 13.71
N SER A 397 -13.19 22.09 14.59
CA SER A 397 -13.59 22.23 15.98
C SER A 397 -12.38 22.69 16.79
N PHE A 398 -12.39 23.94 17.22
CA PHE A 398 -11.46 24.40 18.24
C PHE A 398 -11.89 23.81 19.58
N SER A 399 -11.15 22.82 20.08
CA SER A 399 -11.24 22.39 21.47
C SER A 399 -10.08 23.00 22.25
N HIS A 400 -10.38 23.75 23.31
CA HIS A 400 -9.36 24.14 24.28
C HIS A 400 -8.73 22.87 24.88
N PRO A 401 -7.39 22.78 25.01
CA PRO A 401 -6.77 21.65 25.67
C PRO A 401 -7.29 21.57 27.11
N SER A 402 -8.04 20.51 27.40
CA SER A 402 -8.47 20.18 28.77
C SER A 402 -7.30 19.50 29.48
N GLY A 403 -6.29 20.28 29.86
CA GLY A 403 -5.11 19.80 30.57
C GLY A 403 -4.46 20.92 31.38
N SER A 404 -4.08 20.60 32.62
CA SER A 404 -3.33 21.49 33.51
C SER A 404 -2.00 21.92 32.89
N LEU A 405 -1.59 23.15 33.15
CA LEU A 405 -0.39 23.85 32.66
C LEU A 405 0.94 23.35 33.26
N ASP A 406 1.08 22.05 33.50
CA ASP A 406 2.31 21.44 34.06
C ASP A 406 3.04 20.50 33.08
N PHE A 407 2.96 20.74 31.78
CA PHE A 407 3.79 20.00 30.81
C PHE A 407 4.36 20.92 29.71
N ALA A 408 5.28 21.78 30.14
CA ALA A 408 6.17 22.54 29.25
C ALA A 408 7.59 22.65 29.84
N ALA A 409 8.07 21.59 30.50
CA ALA A 409 9.41 21.55 31.08
C ALA A 409 10.12 20.21 30.79
N ALA A 410 10.74 20.10 29.61
CA ALA A 410 12.05 19.49 29.35
C ALA A 410 12.27 19.44 27.83
N HIS A 411 13.12 20.33 27.31
CA HIS A 411 13.60 20.32 25.93
C HIS A 411 15.05 19.86 25.88
N LEU A 412 15.24 18.56 25.63
CA LEU A 412 16.36 17.95 24.90
C LEU A 412 15.74 16.84 24.02
N THR A 413 16.12 16.77 22.73
CA THR A 413 15.47 16.03 21.62
C THR A 413 14.06 15.50 21.95
N THR A 414 13.04 16.33 21.69
CA THR A 414 11.64 16.17 22.12
C THR A 414 11.01 14.81 21.83
N GLY A 415 11.44 14.09 20.78
CA GLY A 415 10.95 12.75 20.44
C GLY A 415 11.55 11.63 21.29
N GLU A 416 12.88 11.59 21.43
CA GLU A 416 13.60 10.49 22.09
C GLU A 416 13.29 10.42 23.59
N THR A 417 13.20 11.58 24.25
CA THR A 417 12.80 11.67 25.65
C THR A 417 11.35 11.20 25.84
N ALA A 418 10.44 11.58 24.94
CA ALA A 418 9.04 11.16 25.00
C ALA A 418 8.87 9.66 24.72
N PHE A 419 9.65 9.10 23.77
CA PHE A 419 9.66 7.66 23.52
C PHE A 419 10.28 6.89 24.68
N SER A 420 11.31 7.42 25.34
CA SER A 420 11.90 6.82 26.54
C SER A 420 10.89 6.77 27.68
N ALA A 421 10.14 7.86 27.91
CA ALA A 421 9.06 7.90 28.89
C ALA A 421 7.96 6.86 28.57
N LEU A 422 7.59 6.72 27.30
CA LEU A 422 6.68 5.67 26.85
C LEU A 422 7.26 4.27 27.12
N GLY A 423 8.54 4.06 26.88
CA GLY A 423 9.24 2.81 27.17
C GLY A 423 9.16 2.41 28.64
N TYR A 424 9.48 3.32 29.56
CA TYR A 424 9.36 3.09 31.01
C TYR A 424 7.91 2.82 31.43
N ALA A 425 6.93 3.55 30.89
CA ALA A 425 5.52 3.31 31.16
C ALA A 425 5.08 1.90 30.71
N ILE A 426 5.61 1.42 29.58
CA ILE A 426 5.36 0.06 29.07
C ILE A 426 5.98 -1.00 29.98
N GLU A 427 7.25 -0.83 30.35
CA GLU A 427 7.98 -1.77 31.22
C GLU A 427 7.36 -1.90 32.61
N ASN A 428 6.90 -0.78 33.17
CA ASN A 428 6.23 -0.74 34.49
C ASN A 428 4.76 -1.19 34.45
N GLY A 429 4.19 -1.43 33.26
CA GLY A 429 2.79 -1.87 33.12
C GLY A 429 1.76 -0.74 33.33
N GLU A 430 2.14 0.53 33.16
CA GLU A 430 1.31 1.70 33.44
C GLU A 430 0.40 2.07 32.25
N LEU A 431 -0.64 1.25 32.01
CA LEU A 431 -1.58 1.44 30.88
C LEU A 431 -2.20 2.86 30.83
N GLY A 432 -2.49 3.46 31.97
CA GLY A 432 -3.04 4.82 32.05
C GLY A 432 -2.09 5.87 31.48
N LEU A 433 -0.81 5.79 31.85
CA LEU A 433 0.22 6.70 31.35
C LEU A 433 0.51 6.45 29.87
N VAL A 434 0.56 5.20 29.42
CA VAL A 434 0.68 4.86 27.99
C VAL A 434 -0.45 5.52 27.18
N LYS A 435 -1.70 5.42 27.65
CA LYS A 435 -2.84 6.06 26.98
C LYS A 435 -2.71 7.58 26.94
N GLN A 436 -2.21 8.19 28.01
CA GLN A 436 -2.00 9.64 28.07
C GLN A 436 -0.89 10.09 27.10
N LEU A 437 0.24 9.39 27.10
CA LEU A 437 1.39 9.70 26.23
C LEU A 437 1.07 9.54 24.74
N LEU A 438 0.12 8.66 24.39
CA LEU A 438 -0.26 8.41 23.00
C LEU A 438 -1.47 9.25 22.52
N GLN A 439 -2.00 10.16 23.34
CA GLN A 439 -3.09 11.07 22.93
C GLN A 439 -2.59 12.18 22.00
N GLY A 440 -3.48 12.66 21.11
CA GLY A 440 -3.19 13.76 20.19
C GLY A 440 -1.96 13.49 19.33
N GLU A 441 -1.00 14.42 19.34
CA GLU A 441 0.26 14.31 18.61
C GLU A 441 1.17 13.19 19.14
N GLY A 442 0.94 12.70 20.36
CA GLY A 442 1.68 11.59 20.97
C GLY A 442 1.55 10.26 20.20
N ALA A 443 0.55 10.11 19.34
CA ALA A 443 0.42 8.95 18.46
C ALA A 443 1.64 8.79 17.50
N GLN A 444 2.40 9.86 17.24
CA GLN A 444 3.62 9.79 16.44
C GLN A 444 4.72 8.96 17.11
N LEU A 445 4.66 8.75 18.43
CA LEU A 445 5.62 7.90 19.16
C LEU A 445 5.58 6.44 18.71
N LEU A 446 4.45 5.97 18.14
CA LEU A 446 4.35 4.61 17.56
C LEU A 446 5.22 4.39 16.31
N LYS A 447 5.84 5.46 15.81
CA LYS A 447 6.72 5.46 14.63
C LYS A 447 8.19 5.59 15.01
N GLN A 448 8.47 5.75 16.31
CA GLN A 448 9.83 5.87 16.82
C GLN A 448 10.31 4.51 17.37
N SER A 449 11.61 4.44 17.60
CA SER A 449 12.28 3.31 18.20
C SER A 449 13.37 3.80 19.15
N ASP A 450 13.77 2.94 20.08
CA ASP A 450 14.94 3.19 20.93
C ASP A 450 16.26 3.07 20.15
N TYR A 451 17.39 3.21 20.86
CA TYR A 451 18.74 3.08 20.29
C TYR A 451 19.04 1.69 19.70
N ALA A 452 18.29 0.66 20.10
CA ALA A 452 18.39 -0.71 19.61
C ALA A 452 17.38 -1.00 18.48
N GLY A 453 16.58 -0.02 18.07
CA GLY A 453 15.54 -0.17 17.04
C GLY A 453 14.26 -0.84 17.56
N ASN A 454 14.09 -0.99 18.88
CA ASN A 454 12.85 -1.53 19.44
C ASN A 454 11.74 -0.47 19.38
N THR A 455 10.65 -0.81 18.71
CA THR A 455 9.41 -0.04 18.76
C THR A 455 8.64 -0.29 20.06
N ALA A 456 7.62 0.52 20.34
CA ALA A 456 6.74 0.31 21.51
C ALA A 456 6.16 -1.12 21.57
N VAL A 457 5.92 -1.75 20.41
CA VAL A 457 5.42 -3.14 20.31
C VAL A 457 6.46 -4.14 20.76
N HIS A 458 7.74 -3.94 20.43
CA HIS A 458 8.84 -4.77 20.92
C HIS A 458 8.95 -4.68 22.45
N LEU A 459 8.90 -3.47 23.00
CA LEU A 459 8.98 -3.24 24.46
C LEU A 459 7.80 -3.92 25.18
N ALA A 460 6.57 -3.78 24.65
CA ALA A 460 5.39 -4.42 25.22
C ALA A 460 5.45 -5.96 25.10
N ALA A 461 6.02 -6.48 24.01
CA ALA A 461 6.25 -7.90 23.80
C ALA A 461 7.25 -8.49 24.83
N VAL A 462 8.30 -7.75 25.20
CA VAL A 462 9.26 -8.15 26.24
C VAL A 462 8.64 -8.05 27.64
N ALA A 463 7.98 -6.92 27.95
CA ALA A 463 7.36 -6.68 29.25
C ALA A 463 6.27 -7.72 29.55
N GLY A 464 5.54 -8.16 28.52
CA GLY A 464 4.49 -9.19 28.64
C GLY A 464 3.11 -8.64 28.99
N SER A 465 2.91 -7.33 28.93
CA SER A 465 1.61 -6.69 29.17
C SER A 465 0.72 -6.76 27.93
N THR A 466 -0.21 -7.73 27.91
CA THR A 466 -1.17 -7.90 26.82
C THR A 466 -2.13 -6.72 26.65
N GLU A 467 -2.45 -6.01 27.73
CA GLU A 467 -3.33 -4.84 27.72
C GLU A 467 -2.69 -3.65 27.02
N ILE A 468 -1.42 -3.37 27.37
CA ILE A 468 -0.64 -2.32 26.72
C ILE A 468 -0.41 -2.67 25.25
N LEU A 469 -0.03 -3.93 24.97
CA LEU A 469 0.14 -4.38 23.60
C LEU A 469 -1.14 -4.20 22.78
N LEU A 470 -2.31 -4.57 23.32
CA LEU A 470 -3.60 -4.37 22.64
C LEU A 470 -3.87 -2.89 22.36
N GLU A 471 -3.61 -2.00 23.32
CA GLU A 471 -3.78 -0.55 23.14
C GLU A 471 -2.87 0.00 22.03
N LEU A 472 -1.61 -0.42 21.98
CA LEU A 472 -0.67 -0.02 20.93
C LEU A 472 -1.16 -0.47 19.55
N LEU A 473 -1.61 -1.72 19.43
CA LEU A 473 -2.09 -2.27 18.16
C LEU A 473 -3.40 -1.60 17.70
N GLN A 474 -4.31 -1.27 18.63
CA GLN A 474 -5.54 -0.53 18.31
C GLN A 474 -5.27 0.90 17.83
N ARG A 475 -4.09 1.44 18.11
CA ARG A 475 -3.61 2.73 17.59
C ARG A 475 -2.76 2.58 16.32
N GLY A 476 -2.69 1.37 15.75
CA GLY A 476 -1.99 1.08 14.50
C GLY A 476 -0.49 0.89 14.66
N ALA A 477 0.01 0.47 15.82
CA ALA A 477 1.41 0.09 15.94
C ALA A 477 1.71 -1.15 15.08
N SER A 478 2.81 -1.11 14.31
CA SER A 478 3.16 -2.18 13.38
C SER A 478 3.69 -3.43 14.10
N VAL A 479 3.28 -4.59 13.62
CA VAL A 479 3.77 -5.90 14.06
C VAL A 479 4.89 -6.46 13.19
N HIS A 480 5.28 -5.75 12.14
CA HIS A 480 6.24 -6.20 11.12
C HIS A 480 7.59 -5.47 11.17
N GLU A 481 7.70 -4.38 11.94
CA GLU A 481 8.96 -3.66 12.11
C GLU A 481 10.02 -4.58 12.73
N ARG A 482 11.25 -4.51 12.25
CA ARG A 482 12.37 -5.28 12.81
C ARG A 482 13.33 -4.33 13.54
N ASN A 483 13.82 -4.75 14.69
CA ASN A 483 14.84 -3.98 15.42
C ASN A 483 16.24 -4.14 14.78
N LYS A 484 17.28 -3.51 15.36
CA LYS A 484 18.66 -3.58 14.82
C LYS A 484 19.26 -5.00 14.86
N ALA A 485 18.73 -5.89 15.69
CA ALA A 485 19.09 -7.31 15.70
C ALA A 485 18.27 -8.13 14.67
N ASN A 486 17.52 -7.46 13.79
CA ASN A 486 16.65 -8.03 12.76
C ASN A 486 15.54 -8.93 13.31
N HIS A 487 15.12 -8.71 14.56
CA HIS A 487 14.03 -9.45 15.20
C HIS A 487 12.71 -8.68 15.12
N SER A 488 11.63 -9.40 14.86
CA SER A 488 10.25 -8.94 14.93
C SER A 488 9.72 -8.92 16.37
N PRO A 489 8.64 -8.16 16.67
CA PRO A 489 8.01 -8.19 17.98
C PRO A 489 7.52 -9.59 18.37
N LEU A 490 7.08 -10.38 17.38
CA LEU A 490 6.61 -11.74 17.62
C LEU A 490 7.75 -12.66 18.06
N PHE A 491 8.91 -12.58 17.39
CA PHE A 491 10.08 -13.36 17.79
C PHE A 491 10.51 -13.03 19.22
N VAL A 492 10.58 -11.74 19.55
CA VAL A 492 10.96 -11.30 20.89
C VAL A 492 9.96 -11.78 21.94
N ALA A 493 8.65 -11.68 21.69
CA ALA A 493 7.62 -12.20 22.59
C ALA A 493 7.79 -13.71 22.88
N ILE A 494 8.08 -14.51 21.85
CA ILE A 494 8.28 -15.96 21.97
C ILE A 494 9.55 -16.25 22.77
N LYS A 495 10.67 -15.60 22.42
CA LYS A 495 11.96 -15.77 23.10
C LYS A 495 11.90 -15.39 24.58
N SER A 496 11.10 -14.37 24.91
CA SER A 496 10.85 -13.93 26.29
C SER A 496 9.78 -14.76 27.03
N GLY A 497 9.23 -15.82 26.41
CA GLY A 497 8.22 -16.70 27.03
C GLY A 497 6.85 -16.05 27.23
N LYS A 498 6.55 -14.94 26.54
CA LYS A 498 5.31 -14.17 26.68
C LYS A 498 4.23 -14.67 25.71
N GLU A 499 3.80 -15.93 25.87
CA GLU A 499 2.85 -16.57 24.95
C GLU A 499 1.54 -15.79 24.74
N PRO A 500 0.91 -15.15 25.76
CA PRO A 500 -0.27 -14.33 25.52
C PRO A 500 -0.02 -13.14 24.57
N CYS A 501 1.14 -12.50 24.65
CA CYS A 501 1.54 -11.43 23.73
C CYS A 501 1.82 -12.00 22.32
N ALA A 502 2.52 -13.12 22.23
CA ALA A 502 2.77 -13.81 20.96
C ALA A 502 1.45 -14.21 20.26
N GLN A 503 0.46 -14.69 21.02
CA GLN A 503 -0.86 -15.00 20.49
C GLN A 503 -1.58 -13.75 19.97
N LEU A 504 -1.57 -12.64 20.71
CA LEU A 504 -2.18 -11.38 20.28
C LEU A 504 -1.52 -10.86 18.99
N LEU A 505 -0.19 -10.87 18.92
CA LEU A 505 0.56 -10.47 17.72
C LEU A 505 0.17 -11.31 16.49
N ARG A 506 0.02 -12.64 16.63
CA ARG A 506 -0.42 -13.52 15.53
C ARG A 506 -1.83 -13.20 15.05
N VAL A 507 -2.73 -12.84 15.97
CA VAL A 507 -4.11 -12.46 15.64
C VAL A 507 -4.11 -11.14 14.87
N ALA A 508 -3.19 -10.24 15.20
CA ALA A 508 -2.93 -8.99 14.48
C ALA A 508 -2.11 -9.17 13.18
N GLY A 509 -1.82 -10.40 12.74
CA GLY A 509 -1.13 -10.68 11.47
C GLY A 509 0.38 -10.88 11.56
N ALA A 510 0.99 -10.78 12.75
CA ALA A 510 2.42 -11.02 12.92
C ALA A 510 2.78 -12.47 12.57
N HIS A 511 3.94 -12.64 11.94
CA HIS A 511 4.50 -13.94 11.59
C HIS A 511 6.02 -13.86 11.70
N LEU A 512 6.64 -15.02 11.90
CA LEU A 512 8.09 -15.14 11.94
C LEU A 512 8.64 -15.22 10.52
N ALA A 513 9.72 -14.49 10.27
CA ALA A 513 10.54 -14.65 9.08
C ALA A 513 11.19 -16.04 9.01
N GLU A 514 11.69 -16.45 7.85
CA GLU A 514 12.38 -17.74 7.73
C GLU A 514 13.61 -17.82 8.65
N GLU A 515 14.45 -16.78 8.66
CA GLU A 515 15.64 -16.73 9.54
C GLU A 515 15.27 -16.86 11.03
N GLU A 516 14.17 -16.25 11.44
CA GLU A 516 13.68 -16.32 12.83
C GLU A 516 13.17 -17.72 13.21
N ARG A 517 12.63 -18.47 12.24
CA ARG A 517 12.17 -19.85 12.45
C ARG A 517 13.34 -20.81 12.57
N GLU A 518 14.38 -20.61 11.75
CA GLU A 518 15.62 -21.40 11.82
C GLU A 518 16.32 -21.21 13.16
N ASN A 519 16.29 -19.99 13.71
CA ASN A 519 16.83 -19.67 15.03
C ASN A 519 16.00 -20.22 16.21
N MET A 520 14.84 -20.84 15.95
CA MET A 520 14.01 -21.52 16.95
C MET A 520 13.70 -22.97 16.56
N PRO A 521 14.72 -23.84 16.45
CA PRO A 521 14.52 -25.22 16.03
C PRO A 521 13.62 -25.96 17.04
N GLY A 522 12.52 -26.53 16.55
CA GLY A 522 11.53 -27.24 17.36
C GLY A 522 10.33 -26.41 17.82
N TYR A 523 10.30 -25.10 17.56
CA TYR A 523 9.10 -24.29 17.81
C TYR A 523 8.03 -24.58 16.74
N VAL A 524 7.06 -25.43 17.08
CA VAL A 524 5.91 -25.68 16.21
C VAL A 524 4.93 -24.51 16.38
N THR A 525 4.71 -23.74 15.31
CA THR A 525 3.61 -22.78 15.27
C THR A 525 2.32 -23.52 15.59
N PRO A 526 1.61 -23.18 16.68
CA PRO A 526 0.40 -23.89 17.03
C PRO A 526 -0.60 -23.78 15.86
N LYS A 527 -1.00 -24.94 15.30
CA LYS A 527 -1.94 -25.03 14.19
C LYS A 527 -3.32 -24.57 14.65
N TYR A 528 -3.60 -23.28 14.55
CA TYR A 528 -4.95 -22.72 14.70
C TYR A 528 -5.62 -22.68 13.32
N GLY A 529 -5.94 -23.85 12.76
CA GLY A 529 -6.71 -23.98 11.53
C GLY A 529 -8.20 -23.78 11.77
N GLY A 530 -8.87 -23.05 10.88
CA GLY A 530 -10.32 -23.13 10.63
C GLY A 530 -11.26 -22.67 11.75
N ARG A 531 -11.83 -21.47 11.59
CA ARG A 531 -12.80 -20.78 12.46
C ARG A 531 -12.20 -20.31 13.80
N ALA A 532 -12.50 -19.06 14.14
CA ALA A 532 -12.11 -18.33 15.35
C ALA A 532 -12.57 -18.95 16.69
N ARG A 533 -12.21 -20.21 16.97
CA ARG A 533 -12.61 -20.94 18.18
C ARG A 533 -11.42 -21.65 18.81
N LYS A 534 -10.62 -20.86 19.53
CA LYS A 534 -10.18 -21.07 20.93
C LYS A 534 -9.09 -20.04 21.24
N PHE A 535 -9.49 -18.76 21.27
CA PHE A 535 -8.72 -17.76 22.01
C PHE A 535 -8.61 -18.22 23.47
N CYS A 536 -7.48 -17.97 24.14
CA CYS A 536 -7.41 -18.05 25.60
C CYS A 536 -8.62 -17.28 26.19
N PRO A 537 -9.36 -17.81 27.19
CA PRO A 537 -10.57 -17.16 27.72
C PRO A 537 -10.36 -15.67 28.05
N THR A 538 -9.16 -15.34 28.53
CA THR A 538 -8.69 -13.98 28.80
C THR A 538 -8.69 -13.12 27.54
N LEU A 539 -8.01 -13.55 26.47
CA LEU A 539 -7.90 -12.82 25.19
C LEU A 539 -9.26 -12.68 24.49
N ARG A 540 -10.10 -13.72 24.55
CA ARG A 540 -11.48 -13.66 24.03
C ARG A 540 -12.32 -12.62 24.77
N SER A 541 -12.23 -12.61 26.09
CA SER A 541 -12.97 -11.65 26.92
C SER A 541 -12.48 -10.22 26.69
N MET A 542 -11.18 -10.01 26.44
CA MET A 542 -10.64 -8.69 26.10
C MET A 542 -11.11 -8.20 24.73
N LEU A 543 -10.99 -9.02 23.68
CA LEU A 543 -11.46 -8.67 22.34
C LEU A 543 -12.98 -8.41 22.32
N LEU A 544 -13.78 -9.20 23.05
CA LEU A 544 -15.23 -9.02 23.16
C LEU A 544 -15.65 -7.80 24.00
N ARG A 545 -14.92 -7.48 25.09
CA ARG A 545 -15.20 -6.28 25.90
C ARG A 545 -14.96 -4.99 25.11
N HIS A 546 -13.98 -4.99 24.20
CA HIS A 546 -13.66 -3.84 23.36
C HIS A 546 -14.48 -3.74 22.07
N HIS A 547 -14.95 -4.85 21.49
CA HIS A 547 -15.83 -4.82 20.31
C HIS A 547 -17.19 -4.14 20.54
N LYS A 548 -17.68 -4.07 21.78
CA LYS A 548 -18.93 -3.38 22.12
C LYS A 548 -18.85 -1.84 22.10
N LYS A 549 -17.68 -1.25 21.83
CA LYS A 549 -17.50 0.21 21.78
C LYS A 549 -17.50 0.83 20.36
N TYR A 550 -17.53 0.02 19.30
CA TYR A 550 -17.41 0.52 17.91
C TYR A 550 -18.30 -0.27 16.93
N ILE A 551 -19.61 -0.36 17.22
CA ILE A 551 -20.65 -0.60 16.21
C ILE A 551 -21.48 0.67 16.12
#